data_AF-X1J4T6-F1
#
_entry.id   AF-X1J4T6-F1
#
_cell.length_a   1.000
_cell.length_b   1.000
_cell.length_c   1.000
_cell.angle_alpha   90.00
_cell.angle_beta   90.00
_cell.angle_gamma   90.00
#
_symmetry.space_group_name_H-M   'P 1'
#
loop_
_entity.id
_entity.type
_entity.pdbx_description
1 polymer ?
#
loop_
_entity_poly.entity_id
_entity_poly.type
_entity_poly.pdbx_seq_one_letter_code
_entity_poly.pdbx_strand_id
1 'polypeptide(L)'
;MELFPQSYQECEAFFLILIRVSVVLFMFPFFSARVIPVLVKVGLALVITVILYPVISDKMGPFPHTVWGMGQVVFSELIIGMILGLLVQMFFEGVKMMGQLVGFQTGFAITNILDPQSGMQVSIL
;
A
#
# COMPACT_ATOMS: atom_id res chain seq x y z
N MET A 1 28.71 -1.17 -32.49
CA MET A 1 27.78 -0.07 -32.15
C MET A 1 26.40 -0.63 -31.82
N GLU A 2 26.34 -1.62 -30.91
CA GLU A 2 25.10 -2.34 -30.52
C GLU A 2 24.90 -2.37 -29.00
N LEU A 3 25.60 -1.52 -28.24
CA LEU A 3 25.53 -1.45 -26.78
C LEU A 3 24.35 -0.62 -26.25
N PHE A 4 23.77 0.23 -27.09
CA PHE A 4 22.67 1.12 -26.71
C PHE A 4 21.30 0.44 -26.49
N PRO A 5 20.84 -0.56 -27.28
CA PRO A 5 19.52 -1.15 -27.10
C PRO A 5 19.32 -1.84 -25.74
N GLN A 6 20.35 -2.46 -25.16
CA GLN A 6 20.25 -3.05 -23.82
C GLN A 6 20.07 -1.98 -22.73
N SER A 7 20.78 -0.85 -22.82
CA SER A 7 20.67 0.23 -21.82
C SER A 7 19.28 0.89 -21.78
N TYR A 8 18.56 0.95 -22.91
CA TYR A 8 17.20 1.51 -22.95
C TYR A 8 16.19 0.60 -22.25
N GLN A 9 16.28 -0.72 -22.44
CA GLN A 9 15.37 -1.70 -21.82
C GLN A 9 15.51 -1.74 -20.29
N GLU A 10 16.74 -1.57 -19.80
CA GLU A 10 17.03 -1.46 -18.37
C GLU A 10 16.37 -0.24 -17.71
N CYS A 11 16.41 0.91 -18.40
CA CYS A 11 15.77 2.14 -17.92
C CYS A 11 14.23 1.99 -17.89
N GLU A 12 13.67 1.38 -18.93
CA GLU A 12 12.24 1.08 -19.04
C GLU A 12 11.73 0.15 -17.93
N ALA A 13 12.43 -0.96 -17.68
CA ALA A 13 12.14 -1.87 -16.59
C ALA A 13 12.18 -1.18 -15.22
N PHE A 14 13.20 -0.35 -14.99
CA PHE A 14 13.34 0.42 -13.76
C PHE A 14 12.14 1.36 -13.52
N PHE A 15 11.72 2.11 -14.54
CA PHE A 15 10.57 3.02 -14.44
C PHE A 15 9.27 2.27 -14.14
N LEU A 16 9.04 1.11 -14.77
CA LEU A 16 7.84 0.30 -14.51
C LEU A 16 7.80 -0.22 -13.07
N ILE A 17 8.92 -0.73 -12.55
CA ILE A 17 9.02 -1.18 -11.16
C ILE A 17 8.83 0.00 -10.20
N LEU A 18 9.42 1.16 -10.51
CA LEU A 18 9.24 2.39 -9.72
C LEU A 18 7.76 2.79 -9.64
N ILE A 19 7.05 2.77 -10.76
CA ILE A 19 5.61 3.08 -10.81
C ILE A 19 4.82 2.13 -9.91
N ARG A 20 5.02 0.80 -10.04
CA ARG A 20 4.33 -0.21 -9.22
C ARG A 20 4.59 0.01 -7.72
N VAL A 21 5.87 0.13 -7.34
CA VAL A 21 6.27 0.30 -5.94
C VAL A 21 5.69 1.60 -5.37
N SER A 22 5.69 2.68 -6.15
CA SER A 22 5.11 3.96 -5.76
C SER A 22 3.61 3.83 -5.48
N VAL A 23 2.84 3.22 -6.39
CA VAL A 23 1.39 3.06 -6.17
C VAL A 23 1.10 2.25 -4.90
N VAL A 24 1.80 1.14 -4.70
CA VAL A 24 1.60 0.27 -3.52
C VAL A 24 1.94 1.04 -2.24
N LEU A 25 3.07 1.74 -2.21
CA LEU A 25 3.54 2.46 -1.03
C LEU A 25 2.63 3.63 -0.66
N PHE A 26 2.10 4.35 -1.66
CA PHE A 26 1.15 5.43 -1.44
C PHE A 26 -0.22 4.93 -0.96
N MET A 27 -0.66 3.76 -1.43
CA MET A 27 -1.90 3.14 -0.96
C MET A 27 -1.76 2.45 0.40
N PHE A 28 -0.55 2.14 0.85
CA PHE A 28 -0.34 1.46 2.12
C PHE A 28 -0.77 2.36 3.30
N PRO A 29 -1.74 1.97 4.15
CA PRO A 29 -2.36 2.86 5.14
C PRO A 29 -1.37 3.42 6.17
N PHE A 30 -0.35 2.64 6.54
CA PHE A 30 0.73 3.09 7.42
C PHE A 30 1.54 4.24 6.82
N PHE A 31 1.83 4.18 5.52
CA PHE A 31 2.56 5.23 4.79
C PHE A 31 1.63 6.31 4.24
N SER A 32 0.32 6.08 4.18
CA SER A 32 -0.67 7.06 3.72
C SER A 32 -0.90 8.18 4.75
N ALA A 33 -0.59 7.93 6.02
CA ALA A 33 -0.68 8.95 7.07
C ALA A 33 0.08 10.25 6.69
N ARG A 34 -0.56 11.39 6.95
CA ARG A 34 -0.02 12.74 6.67
C ARG A 34 1.21 13.10 7.54
N VAL A 35 1.55 12.21 8.48
CA VAL A 35 2.67 12.34 9.41
C VAL A 35 4.03 12.22 8.70
N ILE A 36 4.10 11.48 7.59
CA ILE A 36 5.35 11.27 6.85
C ILE A 36 5.44 12.27 5.68
N PRO A 37 6.51 13.08 5.57
CA PRO A 37 6.73 13.97 4.44
C PRO A 37 6.80 13.21 3.11
N VAL A 38 6.22 13.78 2.04
CA VAL A 38 6.19 13.16 0.70
C VAL A 38 7.60 12.83 0.19
N LEU A 39 8.59 13.67 0.49
CA LEU A 39 9.98 13.47 0.09
C LEU A 39 10.56 12.14 0.64
N VAL A 40 10.24 11.79 1.88
CA VAL A 40 10.70 10.54 2.49
C VAL A 40 10.04 9.34 1.82
N LYS A 41 8.74 9.44 1.49
CA LYS A 41 8.00 8.37 0.78
C LYS A 41 8.59 8.08 -0.59
N VAL A 42 8.87 9.14 -1.36
CA VAL A 42 9.48 9.02 -2.69
C VAL A 42 10.90 8.47 -2.59
N GLY A 43 11.70 8.93 -1.63
CA GLY A 43 13.04 8.39 -1.38
C GLY A 43 13.01 6.90 -1.03
N LEU A 44 12.06 6.47 -0.19
CA LEU A 44 11.90 5.07 0.21
C LEU A 44 11.43 4.20 -0.96
N ALA A 45 10.49 4.69 -1.78
CA ALA A 45 10.07 4.02 -3.01
C ALA A 45 11.27 3.79 -3.96
N LEU A 46 12.11 4.81 -4.14
CA LEU A 46 13.31 4.73 -4.99
C LEU A 46 14.29 3.68 -4.46
N VAL A 47 14.57 3.67 -3.15
CA VAL A 47 15.45 2.68 -2.52
C VAL A 47 14.92 1.26 -2.72
N ILE A 48 13.62 1.04 -2.50
CA ILE A 48 12.99 -0.27 -2.72
C ILE A 48 13.13 -0.69 -4.18
N THR A 49 12.87 0.22 -5.13
CA THR A 49 12.99 -0.07 -6.56
C THR A 49 14.41 -0.47 -6.94
N VAL A 50 15.44 0.21 -6.43
CA VAL A 50 16.86 -0.15 -6.70
C VAL A 50 17.19 -1.56 -6.19
N ILE A 51 16.64 -1.95 -5.04
CA ILE A 51 16.85 -3.29 -4.48
C ILE A 51 16.09 -4.35 -5.29
N LEU A 52 14.87 -4.04 -5.73
CA LEU A 52 14.03 -4.96 -6.50
C LEU A 52 14.45 -5.12 -7.96
N TYR A 53 15.09 -4.09 -8.53
CA TYR A 53 15.49 -4.05 -9.93
C TYR A 53 16.25 -5.30 -10.39
N PRO A 54 17.39 -5.70 -9.78
CA PRO A 54 18.14 -6.88 -10.24
C PRO A 54 17.37 -8.19 -10.07
N VAL A 55 16.40 -8.27 -9.15
CA VAL A 55 15.62 -9.48 -8.90
C VAL A 55 14.52 -9.69 -9.95
N ILE A 56 14.00 -8.59 -10.51
CA ILE A 56 12.84 -8.58 -11.41
C ILE A 56 13.28 -8.44 -12.87
N SER A 57 14.41 -7.77 -13.13
CA SER A 57 14.94 -7.53 -14.48
C SER A 57 15.09 -8.83 -15.29
N ASP A 58 15.58 -9.90 -14.67
CA ASP A 58 15.75 -11.21 -15.34
C ASP A 58 14.43 -11.92 -15.70
N LYS A 59 13.31 -11.47 -15.12
CA LYS A 59 11.98 -12.08 -15.32
C LYS A 59 11.07 -11.27 -16.24
N MET A 60 11.46 -10.07 -16.62
CA MET A 60 10.69 -9.25 -17.55
C MET A 60 10.89 -9.78 -18.98
N GLY A 61 9.78 -10.15 -19.62
CA GLY A 61 9.76 -10.57 -21.02
C GLY A 61 10.11 -9.40 -21.98
N PRO A 62 10.27 -9.67 -23.28
CA PRO A 62 10.62 -8.63 -24.24
C PRO A 62 9.60 -7.49 -24.25
N PHE A 63 10.08 -6.27 -24.05
CA PHE A 63 9.24 -5.07 -24.05
C PHE A 63 8.75 -4.74 -25.47
N PRO A 64 7.47 -4.40 -25.65
CA PRO A 64 6.96 -3.97 -26.94
C PRO A 64 7.58 -2.62 -27.33
N HIS A 65 8.26 -2.57 -28.47
CA HIS A 65 8.92 -1.36 -29.02
C HIS A 65 7.93 -0.26 -29.49
N THR A 66 6.63 -0.46 -29.32
CA THR A 66 5.59 0.51 -29.69
C THR A 66 5.14 1.31 -28.47
N VAL A 67 5.03 2.64 -28.64
CA VAL A 67 4.54 3.56 -27.59
C VAL A 67 3.18 3.12 -27.03
N TRP A 68 2.33 2.57 -27.89
CA TRP A 68 1.02 2.04 -27.49
C TRP A 68 1.13 0.80 -26.59
N GLY A 69 2.03 -0.14 -26.92
CA GLY A 69 2.26 -1.34 -26.10
C GLY A 69 2.86 -0.98 -24.74
N MET A 70 3.76 -0.01 -24.71
CA MET A 70 4.34 0.53 -23.47
C MET A 70 3.26 1.10 -22.54
N GLY A 71 2.33 1.89 -23.09
CA GLY A 71 1.20 2.44 -22.34
C GLY A 71 0.29 1.38 -21.73
N GLN A 72 0.06 0.27 -22.44
CA GLN A 72 -0.71 -0.87 -21.92
C GLN A 72 -0.01 -1.54 -20.74
N VAL A 73 1.31 -1.75 -20.82
CA VAL A 73 2.08 -2.34 -19.73
C VAL A 73 2.04 -1.44 -18.49
N VAL A 74 2.28 -0.14 -18.65
CA VAL A 74 2.18 0.84 -17.54
C VAL A 74 0.79 0.79 -16.90
N PHE A 75 -0.26 0.75 -17.72
CA PHE A 75 -1.63 0.71 -17.22
C PHE A 75 -1.93 -0.58 -16.44
N SER A 76 -1.48 -1.73 -16.93
CA SER A 76 -1.57 -2.99 -16.20
C SER A 76 -0.82 -2.94 -14.88
N GLU A 77 0.38 -2.34 -14.85
CA GLU A 77 1.16 -2.17 -13.63
C GLU A 77 0.47 -1.29 -12.58
N LEU A 78 -0.15 -0.19 -13.03
CA LEU A 78 -0.95 0.66 -12.16
C LEU A 78 -2.15 -0.09 -11.57
N ILE A 79 -2.87 -0.87 -12.37
CA ILE A 79 -4.01 -1.67 -11.91
C ILE A 79 -3.57 -2.70 -10.88
N ILE A 80 -2.51 -3.45 -11.16
CA ILE A 80 -1.99 -4.46 -10.24
C ILE A 80 -1.55 -3.80 -8.92
N GLY A 81 -0.81 -2.70 -9.00
CA GLY A 81 -0.41 -1.91 -7.83
C GLY A 81 -1.62 -1.43 -7.02
N MET A 82 -2.68 -0.96 -7.69
CA MET A 82 -3.90 -0.51 -7.03
C MET A 82 -4.65 -1.65 -6.33
N ILE A 83 -4.76 -2.81 -6.98
CA ILE A 83 -5.41 -4.00 -6.39
C ILE A 83 -4.64 -4.43 -5.13
N LEU A 84 -3.31 -4.52 -5.21
CA LEU A 84 -2.47 -4.87 -4.06
C LEU A 84 -2.62 -3.86 -2.92
N GLY A 85 -2.61 -2.57 -3.25
CA GLY A 85 -2.83 -1.50 -2.28
C GLY A 85 -4.20 -1.61 -1.60
N LEU A 86 -5.25 -1.90 -2.36
CA LEU A 86 -6.63 -2.03 -1.85
C LEU A 86 -6.77 -3.23 -0.91
N LEU A 87 -6.18 -4.39 -1.26
CA LEU A 87 -6.20 -5.59 -0.41
C LEU A 87 -5.59 -5.31 0.96
N VAL A 88 -4.45 -4.61 0.97
CA VAL A 88 -3.80 -4.22 2.22
C VAL A 88 -4.67 -3.24 3.01
N GLN A 89 -5.25 -2.22 2.37
CA GLN A 89 -6.15 -1.29 3.05
C GLN A 89 -7.34 -2.00 3.70
N MET A 90 -7.97 -2.93 2.98
CA MET A 90 -9.10 -3.70 3.48
C MET A 90 -8.73 -4.51 4.73
N PHE A 91 -7.54 -5.10 4.75
CA PHE A 91 -7.03 -5.82 5.92
C PHE A 91 -6.89 -4.91 7.15
N PHE A 92 -6.26 -3.74 6.99
CA PHE A 92 -6.05 -2.80 8.09
C PHE A 92 -7.35 -2.15 8.58
N GLU A 93 -8.28 -1.82 7.69
CA GLU A 93 -9.61 -1.33 8.08
C GLU A 93 -10.38 -2.40 8.87
N GLY A 94 -10.25 -3.68 8.50
CA GLY A 94 -10.82 -4.78 9.30
C GLY A 94 -10.27 -4.82 10.73
N VAL A 95 -8.95 -4.71 10.90
CA VAL A 95 -8.30 -4.65 12.23
C VAL A 95 -8.77 -3.43 13.03
N LYS A 96 -8.85 -2.27 12.38
CA LYS A 96 -9.31 -1.03 13.00
C LYS A 96 -10.76 -1.11 13.45
N MET A 97 -11.65 -1.68 12.62
CA MET A 97 -13.05 -1.91 12.96
C MET A 97 -13.18 -2.84 14.17
N MET A 98 -12.38 -3.91 14.22
CA MET A 98 -12.35 -4.82 15.37
C MET A 98 -11.90 -4.11 16.66
N GLY A 99 -10.87 -3.26 16.57
CA GLY A 99 -10.43 -2.46 17.72
C GLY A 99 -11.53 -1.51 18.23
N GLN A 100 -12.29 -0.89 17.32
CA GLN A 100 -13.42 -0.04 17.68
C GLN A 100 -14.57 -0.83 18.33
N LEU A 101 -14.90 -2.02 17.79
CA LEU A 101 -15.93 -2.91 18.34
C LEU A 101 -15.58 -3.40 19.75
N VAL A 102 -14.34 -3.84 19.97
CA VAL A 102 -13.88 -4.26 21.30
C VAL A 102 -13.90 -3.07 22.26
N GLY A 103 -13.39 -1.91 21.84
CA GLY A 103 -13.45 -0.68 22.63
C GLY A 103 -14.87 -0.31 23.05
N PHE A 104 -15.82 -0.37 22.12
CA PHE A 104 -17.24 -0.16 22.38
C PHE A 104 -17.76 -1.14 23.44
N GLN A 105 -17.56 -2.45 23.25
CA GLN A 105 -18.02 -3.48 24.20
C GLN A 105 -17.41 -3.32 25.60
N THR A 106 -16.12 -2.99 25.71
CA THR A 106 -15.48 -2.72 27.01
C THR A 106 -15.97 -1.41 27.64
N GLY A 107 -16.24 -0.37 26.83
CA GLY A 107 -16.77 0.90 27.32
C GLY A 107 -18.16 0.77 27.97
N PHE A 108 -19.04 -0.07 27.41
CA PHE A 108 -20.32 -0.41 28.05
C PHE A 108 -20.19 -1.34 29.24
N ALA A 109 -19.17 -2.19 29.28
CA ALA A 109 -18.92 -3.03 30.44
C ALA A 109 -18.55 -2.18 31.66
N ILE A 110 -17.73 -1.12 31.51
CA ILE A 110 -17.26 -0.30 32.64
C ILE A 110 -18.40 0.51 33.28
N THR A 111 -19.38 1.00 32.49
CA THR A 111 -20.56 1.70 33.03
C THR A 111 -21.52 0.77 33.77
N ASN A 112 -21.47 -0.53 33.50
CA ASN A 112 -22.35 -1.51 34.12
C ASN A 112 -21.82 -2.09 35.45
N ILE A 113 -20.57 -1.77 35.83
CA ILE A 113 -19.91 -2.28 37.05
C ILE A 113 -19.76 -1.17 38.12
N LEU A 114 -20.19 0.06 37.82
CA LEU A 114 -20.16 1.20 38.75
C LEU A 114 -21.52 1.42 39.46
N ASP A 115 -21.99 0.41 40.20
CA ASP A 115 -22.69 0.63 41.49
C ASP A 115 -22.73 -0.67 42.32
N PRO A 116 -21.76 -0.89 43.22
CA PRO A 116 -21.74 -2.04 44.11
C PRO A 116 -22.75 -1.96 45.29
N GLN A 117 -23.63 -0.94 45.37
CA GLN A 117 -24.58 -0.79 46.48
C GLN A 117 -26.08 -0.85 46.13
N SER A 118 -26.52 -0.76 44.87
CA SER A 118 -27.96 -0.67 44.57
C SER A 118 -28.58 -1.78 43.72
N GLY A 119 -27.80 -2.61 43.01
CA GLY A 119 -28.34 -3.72 42.22
C GLY A 119 -29.35 -3.33 41.12
N MET A 120 -29.53 -2.03 40.85
CA MET A 120 -30.38 -1.53 39.78
C MET A 120 -29.52 -0.93 38.67
N GLN A 121 -29.59 -1.58 37.52
CA GLN A 121 -28.99 -1.15 36.27
C GLN A 121 -29.79 0.03 35.72
N VAL A 122 -29.44 1.26 36.11
CA VAL A 122 -30.00 2.46 35.47
C VAL A 122 -29.03 2.92 34.39
N SER A 123 -29.38 2.58 33.15
CA SER A 123 -28.79 3.16 31.95
C SER A 123 -29.18 4.64 31.91
N ILE A 124 -28.22 5.53 32.16
CA ILE A 124 -28.43 6.98 32.00
C ILE A 124 -28.09 7.34 30.56
N LEU A 125 -29.09 7.19 29.68
CA LEU A 125 -29.24 8.01 28.48
C LEU A 125 -30.33 9.04 28.75
#